data_AF-A0A9D2M2W8-F1
#
_entry.id   AF-A0A9D2M2W8-F1
#
_cell.length_a   1.000
_cell.length_b   1.000
_cell.length_c   1.000
_cell.angle_alpha   90.00
_cell.angle_beta   90.00
_cell.angle_gamma   90.00
#
_symmetry.space_group_name_H-M   'P 1'
#
loop_
_entity.id
_entity.type
_entity.pdbx_description
1 polymer ?
#
loop_
_entity_poly.entity_id
_entity_poly.type
_entity_poly.pdbx_seq_one_letter_code
_entity_poly.pdbx_strand_id
1 'polypeptide(L)'
;MKKTLFLKVCAVTALLSVAFTASAFAADKTSEDGVYVKNNVSVSSCEVNAEACQDETSVPEENPDARYIPCPYCGGSVTESLAAASSWVYTGAERLCAHGTIGGYDYEKSRTVIYQTKCSRCGRGSDRTVTETTWECHGVT
;
A
#
# COMPACT_ATOMS: atom_id res chain seq x y z
N MET A 1 -60.53 10.52 34.77
CA MET A 1 -61.55 9.49 35.12
C MET A 1 -60.97 8.11 34.82
N LYS A 2 -61.36 7.06 35.59
CA LYS A 2 -61.46 5.60 35.26
C LYS A 2 -60.78 5.11 33.96
N LYS A 3 -59.94 4.05 33.87
CA LYS A 3 -59.52 2.90 34.74
C LYS A 3 -58.13 2.42 34.23
N THR A 4 -57.12 2.03 35.02
CA THR A 4 -56.87 0.77 35.79
C THR A 4 -56.82 -0.58 35.05
N LEU A 5 -55.69 -1.28 35.30
CA LEU A 5 -55.42 -2.75 35.40
C LEU A 5 -55.43 -3.59 34.10
N PHE A 6 -54.72 -4.73 33.96
CA PHE A 6 -53.90 -5.59 34.87
C PHE A 6 -52.47 -5.81 34.24
N LEU A 7 -51.32 -6.04 34.91
CA LEU A 7 -50.86 -6.98 35.96
C LEU A 7 -50.45 -8.38 35.46
N LYS A 8 -49.15 -8.75 35.58
CA LYS A 8 -48.69 -9.95 36.34
C LYS A 8 -47.16 -10.08 36.45
N VAL A 9 -46.71 -10.29 37.68
CA VAL A 9 -45.39 -10.80 38.08
C VAL A 9 -45.43 -12.34 38.04
N CYS A 10 -44.33 -12.99 37.66
CA CYS A 10 -43.78 -14.16 38.37
C CYS A 10 -42.45 -14.62 37.76
N ALA A 11 -41.46 -14.88 38.61
CA ALA A 11 -40.23 -15.58 38.26
C ALA A 11 -40.42 -17.10 38.36
N VAL A 12 -39.81 -17.88 37.47
CA VAL A 12 -39.61 -19.33 37.63
C VAL A 12 -38.24 -19.71 37.10
N THR A 13 -37.46 -20.39 37.94
CA THR A 13 -36.17 -21.02 37.62
C THR A 13 -36.35 -22.40 36.99
N ALA A 14 -35.59 -22.71 35.94
CA ALA A 14 -35.35 -24.07 35.42
C ALA A 14 -33.94 -24.08 34.78
N LEU A 15 -32.93 -24.75 35.35
CA LEU A 15 -32.68 -26.21 35.47
C LEU A 15 -31.74 -26.72 34.37
N LEU A 16 -30.72 -27.47 34.79
CA LEU A 16 -29.65 -28.02 33.96
C LEU A 16 -30.18 -28.99 32.88
N SER A 17 -29.51 -29.01 31.74
CA SER A 17 -29.28 -30.26 30.99
C SER A 17 -28.02 -30.14 30.14
N VAL A 18 -26.98 -30.89 30.51
CA VAL A 18 -25.76 -31.05 29.70
C VAL A 18 -26.00 -32.21 28.74
N ALA A 19 -26.10 -31.94 27.45
CA ALA A 19 -26.21 -32.96 26.41
C ALA A 19 -24.81 -33.34 25.90
N PHE A 20 -24.26 -34.45 26.39
CA PHE A 20 -23.01 -35.00 25.90
C PHE A 20 -23.26 -35.84 24.63
N THR A 21 -23.21 -35.21 23.46
CA THR A 21 -23.39 -35.92 22.18
C THR A 21 -22.09 -36.61 21.78
N ALA A 22 -22.01 -37.92 21.96
CA ALA A 22 -20.92 -38.74 21.43
C ALA A 22 -20.97 -38.76 19.89
N SER A 23 -20.07 -38.02 19.24
CA SER A 23 -19.85 -38.10 17.79
C SER A 23 -19.07 -39.38 17.46
N ALA A 24 -19.68 -40.27 16.68
CA ALA A 24 -19.06 -41.51 16.24
C ALA A 24 -17.81 -41.24 15.38
N PHE A 25 -16.73 -41.97 15.64
CA PHE A 25 -15.53 -41.95 14.80
C PHE A 25 -15.80 -42.70 13.49
N ALA A 26 -16.19 -41.97 12.45
CA ALA A 26 -16.06 -42.48 11.09
C ALA A 26 -14.56 -42.53 10.76
N ALA A 27 -14.06 -43.72 10.41
CA ALA A 27 -12.68 -43.90 9.99
C ALA A 27 -12.47 -43.24 8.61
N ASP A 28 -11.84 -42.07 8.61
CA ASP A 28 -11.53 -41.35 7.37
C ASP A 28 -10.33 -41.99 6.66
N LYS A 29 -10.40 -42.05 5.33
CA LYS A 29 -9.38 -42.71 4.51
C LYS A 29 -8.48 -41.64 3.90
N THR A 30 -7.23 -41.58 4.34
CA THR A 30 -6.20 -40.74 3.75
C THR A 30 -5.97 -41.14 2.28
N SER A 31 -6.40 -40.28 1.36
CA SER A 31 -5.96 -40.25 -0.04
C SER A 31 -4.78 -39.30 -0.14
N GLU A 32 -3.74 -39.65 -0.90
CA GLU A 32 -2.42 -38.96 -0.85
C GLU A 32 -2.39 -37.55 -1.49
N ASP A 33 -3.52 -37.07 -2.03
CA ASP A 33 -3.61 -35.82 -2.79
C ASP A 33 -4.21 -34.64 -1.99
N GLY A 34 -3.71 -34.37 -0.78
CA GLY A 34 -3.70 -33.05 -0.10
C GLY A 34 -4.99 -32.22 0.09
N VAL A 35 -6.15 -32.67 -0.37
CA VAL A 35 -7.40 -31.88 -0.48
C VAL A 35 -8.49 -32.48 0.40
N TYR A 36 -8.72 -31.86 1.55
CA TYR A 36 -9.82 -32.20 2.45
C TYR A 36 -11.10 -31.48 2.02
N VAL A 37 -12.08 -32.23 1.50
CA VAL A 37 -13.40 -31.68 1.17
C VAL A 37 -14.36 -31.91 2.33
N LYS A 38 -14.88 -30.81 2.90
CA LYS A 38 -15.96 -30.85 3.91
C LYS A 38 -17.17 -30.08 3.39
N ASN A 39 -18.33 -30.74 3.34
CA ASN A 39 -19.62 -30.16 2.98
C ASN A 39 -19.67 -29.41 1.62
N ASN A 40 -19.04 -29.96 0.57
CA ASN A 40 -19.03 -29.42 -0.81
C ASN A 40 -18.49 -27.98 -0.95
N VAL A 41 -17.76 -27.46 0.03
CA VAL A 41 -16.99 -26.22 -0.11
C VAL A 41 -15.53 -26.59 -0.37
N SER A 42 -14.99 -26.17 -1.51
CA SER A 42 -13.56 -26.25 -1.81
C SER A 42 -12.83 -25.14 -1.06
N VAL A 43 -12.54 -25.39 0.21
CA VAL A 43 -11.78 -24.47 1.07
C VAL A 43 -10.30 -24.55 0.70
N SER A 44 -9.68 -23.43 0.30
CA SER A 44 -8.22 -23.34 0.27
C SER A 44 -7.67 -23.47 1.69
N SER A 45 -6.50 -24.08 1.86
CA SER A 45 -5.94 -24.56 3.15
C SER A 45 -5.58 -23.48 4.21
N CYS A 46 -6.14 -22.28 4.11
CA CYS A 46 -5.82 -21.11 4.93
C CYS A 46 -6.68 -20.99 6.20
N GLU A 47 -7.85 -21.63 6.27
CA GLU A 47 -8.84 -21.39 7.35
C GLU A 47 -8.65 -22.25 8.62
N VAL A 48 -7.69 -23.18 8.66
CA VAL A 48 -7.53 -24.11 9.81
C VAL A 48 -6.38 -23.77 10.76
N ASN A 49 -5.38 -22.97 10.36
CA ASN A 49 -4.29 -22.53 11.24
C ASN A 49 -3.90 -21.08 10.94
N ALA A 50 -4.22 -20.15 11.83
CA ALA A 50 -3.83 -18.73 11.72
C ALA A 50 -2.30 -18.52 11.74
N GLU A 51 -1.54 -19.51 12.21
CA GLU A 51 -0.07 -19.50 12.29
C GLU A 51 0.61 -20.04 11.03
N ALA A 52 -0.15 -20.67 10.11
CA ALA A 52 0.37 -21.25 8.87
C ALA A 52 0.32 -20.30 7.67
N CYS A 53 -0.40 -19.17 7.78
CA CYS A 53 -0.32 -18.06 6.83
C CYS A 53 0.86 -17.15 7.16
N GLN A 54 2.07 -17.72 7.25
CA GLN A 54 3.27 -16.93 7.06
C GLN A 54 3.28 -16.51 5.60
N ASP A 55 2.85 -15.27 5.36
CA ASP A 55 3.17 -14.56 4.13
C ASP A 55 4.70 -14.58 4.02
N GLU A 56 5.23 -15.45 3.16
CA GLU A 56 6.60 -15.29 2.67
C GLU A 56 6.61 -14.05 1.78
N THR A 57 6.52 -12.88 2.42
CA THR A 57 7.01 -11.62 1.88
C THR A 57 8.52 -11.82 1.74
N SER A 58 8.90 -12.51 0.66
CA SER A 58 10.29 -12.72 0.29
C SER A 58 10.88 -11.34 0.07
N VAL A 59 11.55 -10.80 1.10
CA VAL A 59 12.28 -9.55 1.00
C VAL A 59 13.24 -9.75 -0.18
N PRO A 60 13.12 -8.95 -1.25
CA PRO A 60 13.93 -9.16 -2.44
C PRO A 60 15.40 -9.14 -2.03
N GLU A 61 16.11 -10.23 -2.29
CA GLU A 61 17.53 -10.33 -1.99
C GLU A 61 18.26 -9.17 -2.68
N GLU A 62 18.93 -8.33 -1.89
CA GLU A 62 19.61 -7.14 -2.40
C GLU A 62 20.81 -7.59 -3.23
N ASN A 63 20.63 -7.65 -4.56
CA ASN A 63 21.71 -7.87 -5.49
C ASN A 63 22.47 -6.54 -5.74
N PRO A 64 23.71 -6.37 -5.23
CA PRO A 64 24.46 -5.12 -5.39
C PRO A 64 24.89 -4.85 -6.84
N ASP A 65 24.88 -5.86 -7.72
CA ASP A 65 25.19 -5.74 -9.15
C ASP A 65 23.95 -5.39 -9.99
N ALA A 66 22.77 -5.22 -9.37
CA ALA A 66 21.55 -4.86 -10.07
C ALA A 66 21.64 -3.45 -10.70
N ARG A 67 21.55 -3.38 -12.03
CA ARG A 67 21.51 -2.11 -12.79
C ARG A 67 20.17 -1.38 -12.70
N TYR A 68 19.34 -1.69 -11.71
CA TYR A 68 18.01 -1.13 -11.51
C TYR A 68 17.66 -1.15 -10.02
N ILE A 69 16.73 -0.30 -9.59
CA ILE A 69 16.24 -0.27 -8.21
C ILE A 69 15.17 -1.36 -8.05
N PRO A 70 15.36 -2.40 -7.21
CA PRO A 70 14.36 -3.43 -7.01
C PRO A 70 13.19 -2.91 -6.15
N CYS A 71 11.96 -3.31 -6.50
CA CYS A 71 10.78 -3.00 -5.69
C CYS A 71 10.77 -3.87 -4.42
N PRO A 72 10.75 -3.28 -3.21
CA PRO A 72 10.88 -4.02 -1.94
C PRO A 72 9.73 -5.00 -1.66
N TYR A 73 8.65 -4.97 -2.44
CA TYR A 73 7.48 -5.85 -2.29
C TYR A 73 7.43 -7.01 -3.29
N CYS A 74 8.24 -7.02 -4.36
CA CYS A 74 8.11 -8.04 -5.42
C CYS A 74 9.36 -8.25 -6.31
N GLY A 75 10.47 -7.57 -6.02
CA GLY A 75 11.72 -7.63 -6.79
C GLY A 75 11.66 -6.98 -8.18
N GLY A 76 10.47 -6.60 -8.68
CA GLY A 76 10.32 -5.99 -10.01
C GLY A 76 10.99 -4.62 -10.09
N SER A 77 11.51 -4.27 -11.27
CA SER A 77 12.21 -3.00 -11.48
C SER A 77 11.33 -1.78 -11.22
N VAL A 78 11.84 -0.82 -10.44
CA VAL A 78 11.25 0.50 -10.22
C VAL A 78 11.85 1.49 -11.22
N THR A 79 10.97 2.27 -11.83
CA THR A 79 11.33 3.38 -12.73
C THR A 79 10.80 4.70 -12.16
N GLU A 80 11.51 5.79 -12.40
CA GLU A 80 11.03 7.15 -12.12
C GLU A 80 10.76 7.88 -13.44
N SER A 81 9.70 8.70 -13.46
CA SER A 81 9.28 9.47 -14.63
C SER A 81 8.68 10.82 -14.23
N LEU A 82 8.74 11.79 -15.13
CA LEU A 82 8.07 13.07 -14.95
C LEU A 82 6.55 12.90 -15.14
N ALA A 83 5.77 13.14 -14.08
CA ALA A 83 4.31 13.05 -14.14
C ALA A 83 3.67 14.41 -14.47
N ALA A 84 4.15 15.50 -13.87
CA ALA A 84 3.69 16.86 -14.15
C ALA A 84 4.77 17.90 -13.83
N ALA A 85 4.74 19.04 -14.52
CA ALA A 85 5.53 20.21 -14.20
C ALA A 85 4.68 21.47 -14.31
N SER A 86 4.84 22.39 -13.37
CA SER A 86 4.30 23.75 -13.46
C SER A 86 5.15 24.62 -14.40
N SER A 87 4.60 25.76 -14.81
CA SER A 87 5.35 26.79 -15.53
C SER A 87 6.46 27.36 -14.66
N TRP A 88 7.57 27.75 -15.29
CA TRP A 88 8.64 28.49 -14.62
C TRP A 88 8.17 29.89 -14.21
N VAL A 89 8.46 30.28 -12.97
CA VAL A 89 8.16 31.61 -12.41
C VAL A 89 9.46 32.20 -11.84
N TYR A 90 9.71 33.50 -12.05
CA TYR A 90 10.87 34.16 -11.44
C TYR A 90 10.75 34.19 -9.92
N THR A 91 11.82 33.88 -9.20
CA THR A 91 11.85 33.92 -7.73
C THR A 91 12.12 35.33 -7.19
N GLY A 92 12.61 36.23 -8.05
CA GLY A 92 13.11 37.55 -7.68
C GLY A 92 14.58 37.56 -7.24
N ALA A 93 15.26 36.40 -7.19
CA ALA A 93 16.70 36.36 -7.01
C ALA A 93 17.43 36.72 -8.31
N GLU A 94 18.46 37.55 -8.18
CA GLU A 94 19.32 38.00 -9.28
C GLU A 94 20.80 37.78 -8.93
N ARG A 95 21.64 37.66 -9.97
CA ARG A 95 23.11 37.65 -9.86
C ARG A 95 23.70 38.30 -11.10
N LEU A 96 24.97 38.74 -11.04
CA LEU A 96 25.68 39.19 -12.24
C LEU A 96 25.82 38.02 -13.24
N CYS A 97 25.54 38.26 -14.51
CA CYS A 97 25.60 37.21 -15.53
C CYS A 97 27.04 36.73 -15.76
N ALA A 98 27.22 35.41 -15.87
CA ALA A 98 28.53 34.76 -15.96
C ALA A 98 29.31 35.06 -17.26
N HIS A 99 28.67 35.67 -18.26
CA HIS A 99 29.26 35.93 -19.58
C HIS A 99 30.23 37.15 -19.63
N GLY A 100 30.54 37.76 -18.49
CA GLY A 100 31.60 38.78 -18.37
C GLY A 100 31.27 40.16 -18.95
N THR A 101 30.06 40.36 -19.50
CA THR A 101 29.59 41.67 -19.96
C THR A 101 29.12 42.54 -18.78
N ILE A 102 29.59 43.77 -18.74
CA ILE A 102 29.26 44.75 -17.70
C ILE A 102 27.79 45.16 -17.85
N GLY A 103 26.99 44.96 -16.80
CA GLY A 103 25.58 45.36 -16.74
C GLY A 103 24.56 44.25 -17.04
N GLY A 104 25.00 43.00 -17.26
CA GLY A 104 24.10 41.86 -17.39
C GLY A 104 23.76 41.18 -16.06
N TYR A 105 22.49 40.82 -15.87
CA TYR A 105 22.01 40.03 -14.74
C TYR A 105 21.43 38.68 -15.20
N ASP A 106 21.64 37.62 -14.42
CA ASP A 106 20.84 36.41 -14.50
C ASP A 106 19.70 36.51 -13.49
N TYR A 107 18.51 36.04 -13.86
CA TYR A 107 17.37 35.91 -12.97
C TYR A 107 17.06 34.45 -12.70
N GLU A 108 16.82 34.11 -11.44
CA GLU A 108 16.42 32.77 -11.04
C GLU A 108 14.93 32.54 -11.35
N LYS A 109 14.64 31.37 -11.93
CA LYS A 109 13.29 30.82 -12.07
C LYS A 109 13.18 29.56 -11.23
N SER A 110 12.01 29.34 -10.64
CA SER A 110 11.64 28.07 -10.03
C SER A 110 10.38 27.48 -10.67
N ARG A 111 10.22 26.16 -10.52
CA ARG A 111 8.97 25.45 -10.80
C ARG A 111 8.77 24.29 -9.84
N THR A 112 7.53 24.00 -9.52
CA THR A 112 7.14 22.74 -8.88
C THR A 112 7.04 21.63 -9.93
N VAL A 113 7.60 20.46 -9.61
CA VAL A 113 7.62 19.26 -10.46
C VAL A 113 7.17 18.05 -9.65
N ILE A 114 6.36 17.19 -10.26
CA ILE A 114 5.90 15.92 -9.69
C ILE A 114 6.57 14.79 -10.48
N TYR A 115 7.41 14.02 -9.79
CA TYR A 115 7.99 12.79 -10.29
C TYR A 115 7.19 11.60 -9.77
N GLN A 116 6.81 10.68 -10.65
CA GLN A 116 6.16 9.42 -10.30
C GLN A 116 7.16 8.27 -10.37
N THR A 117 7.26 7.51 -9.29
CA THR A 117 7.92 6.20 -9.28
C THR A 117 6.90 5.09 -9.51
N LYS A 118 7.27 4.04 -10.25
CA LYS A 118 6.40 2.88 -10.47
C LYS A 118 7.19 1.59 -10.68
N CYS A 119 6.79 0.53 -9.99
CA CYS A 119 7.25 -0.83 -10.23
C CYS A 119 6.58 -1.42 -11.47
N SER A 120 7.38 -1.94 -12.39
CA SER A 120 6.92 -2.61 -13.62
C SER A 120 6.13 -3.90 -13.37
N ARG A 121 6.36 -4.59 -12.23
CA ARG A 121 5.74 -5.89 -11.92
C ARG A 121 4.42 -5.77 -11.14
N CYS A 122 4.40 -5.03 -10.03
CA CYS A 122 3.23 -4.94 -9.15
C CYS A 122 2.46 -3.62 -9.24
N GLY A 123 2.92 -2.66 -10.06
CA GLY A 123 2.29 -1.36 -10.24
C GLY A 123 2.37 -0.41 -9.03
N ARG A 124 2.85 -0.87 -7.87
CA ARG A 124 3.09 -0.03 -6.68
C ARG A 124 4.12 1.06 -7.00
N GLY A 125 3.94 2.21 -6.39
CA GLY A 125 4.71 3.41 -6.66
C GLY A 125 4.28 4.55 -5.75
N SER A 126 4.96 5.68 -5.85
CA SER A 126 4.64 6.91 -5.15
C SER A 126 5.04 8.12 -5.99
N ASP A 127 4.34 9.22 -5.77
CA ASP A 127 4.67 10.52 -6.35
C ASP A 127 5.49 11.34 -5.35
N ARG A 128 6.52 12.04 -5.83
CA ARG A 128 7.27 13.04 -5.06
C ARG A 128 7.17 14.41 -5.73
N THR A 129 6.84 15.42 -4.93
CA THR A 129 6.83 16.82 -5.36
C THR A 129 8.16 17.46 -4.99
N VAL A 130 8.82 18.11 -5.94
CA VAL A 130 10.08 18.84 -5.75
C VAL A 130 10.00 20.23 -6.35
N THR A 131 10.86 21.13 -5.89
CA THR A 131 11.09 22.44 -6.52
C THR A 131 12.39 22.35 -7.31
N GLU A 132 12.33 22.64 -8.60
CA GLU A 132 13.51 22.85 -9.45
C GLU A 132 13.80 24.34 -9.57
N THR A 133 15.07 24.71 -9.63
CA THR A 133 15.53 26.08 -9.91
C THR A 133 16.45 26.11 -11.13
N THR A 134 16.46 27.23 -11.85
CA THR A 134 17.35 27.48 -12.98
C THR A 134 17.63 28.98 -13.10
N TRP A 135 18.66 29.35 -13.85
CA TRP A 135 19.07 30.74 -14.06
C TRP A 135 18.98 31.10 -15.55
N GLU A 136 18.35 32.22 -15.86
CA GLU A 136 18.26 32.77 -17.21
C GLU A 136 19.08 34.06 -17.30
N CYS A 137 20.12 34.09 -18.13
CA CYS A 137 20.92 35.31 -18.35
C CYS A 137 20.15 36.30 -19.24
N HIS A 138 19.98 37.52 -18.73
CA HIS A 138 19.46 38.70 -19.46
C HIS A 138 20.59 39.69 -19.80
N GLY A 139 21.83 39.19 -19.82
CA GLY A 139 23.00 39.97 -20.20
C GLY A 139 22.96 40.42 -21.66
N VAL A 140 23.29 41.68 -21.89
CA VAL A 140 23.60 42.19 -23.23
C VAL A 140 24.91 41.60 -23.74
N THR A 141 25.00 41.41 -25.05
CA THR A 141 26.20 40.95 -25.78
C THR A 141 26.85 42.12 -26.52
#